data_AF-A0A2K6A1S0-F1
#
_entry.id   AF-A0A2K6A1S0-F1
#
_cell.length_a   1.000
_cell.length_b   1.000
_cell.length_c   1.000
_cell.angle_alpha   90.00
_cell.angle_beta   90.00
_cell.angle_gamma   90.00
#
_symmetry.space_group_name_H-M   'P 1'
#
loop_
_entity.id
_entity.type
_entity.pdbx_description
1 polymer ?
#
loop_
_entity_poly.entity_id
_entity_poly.type
_entity_poly.pdbx_seq_one_letter_code
_entity_poly.pdbx_strand_id
1 'polypeptide(L)'
;MADEIPALKTNAGPQDWELWVQRLKKEYQSLIWYVENNKNSNKVATRWFGKCWYIHDLLKCDFDNEFEILITYLTTAPEIAVPELDGKTAKMYRGGKICPMDHFKSLWARNIPKFELAHPMALGLGPRLAVEIPDLIQKGVFQHKEKCNQ
;
A
#
# COMPACT_ATOMS: atom_id res chain seq x y z
N MET A 1 12.55 -7.70 -5.96
CA MET A 1 11.62 -6.78 -5.28
C MET A 1 10.83 -7.47 -4.18
N ALA A 2 9.94 -8.44 -4.48
CA ALA A 2 9.15 -9.10 -3.43
C ALA A 2 10.00 -10.03 -2.53
N ASP A 3 10.88 -10.85 -3.12
CA ASP A 3 11.74 -11.80 -2.39
C ASP A 3 12.85 -11.14 -1.55
N GLU A 4 13.05 -9.84 -1.68
CA GLU A 4 14.06 -9.06 -0.93
C GLU A 4 13.49 -8.50 0.39
N ILE A 5 12.17 -8.54 0.58
CA ILE A 5 11.52 -8.09 1.82
C ILE A 5 11.72 -9.16 2.90
N PRO A 6 12.25 -8.82 4.09
CA PRO A 6 12.45 -9.79 5.17
C PRO A 6 11.15 -10.48 5.62
N ALA A 7 11.08 -11.80 5.51
CA ALA A 7 9.89 -12.56 5.90
C ALA A 7 9.73 -12.66 7.43
N LEU A 8 8.55 -12.28 7.95
CA LEU A 8 8.24 -12.44 9.37
C LEU A 8 7.93 -13.88 9.77
N LYS A 9 8.24 -14.19 11.04
CA LYS A 9 7.98 -15.50 11.68
C LYS A 9 6.97 -15.42 12.83
N THR A 10 6.54 -14.21 13.23
CA THR A 10 5.71 -13.99 14.43
C THR A 10 4.27 -13.73 14.01
N ASN A 11 3.37 -14.68 14.27
CA ASN A 11 1.94 -14.58 13.98
C ASN A 11 1.19 -13.96 15.16
N ALA A 12 1.20 -12.63 15.28
CA ALA A 12 0.51 -11.89 16.35
C ALA A 12 -0.21 -10.67 15.78
N GLY A 13 -1.45 -10.43 16.22
CA GLY A 13 -2.26 -9.25 15.84
C GLY A 13 -2.41 -8.26 16.99
N PRO A 14 -3.13 -7.13 16.78
CA PRO A 14 -3.32 -6.09 17.80
C PRO A 14 -3.91 -6.56 19.15
N GLN A 15 -4.52 -7.74 19.18
CA GLN A 15 -5.08 -8.40 20.36
C GLN A 15 -4.00 -8.95 21.32
N ASP A 16 -2.82 -9.34 20.80
CA ASP A 16 -1.72 -9.96 21.57
C ASP A 16 -0.63 -8.93 21.86
N TRP A 17 -0.93 -7.89 22.65
CA TRP A 17 -0.13 -6.67 22.78
C TRP A 17 1.41 -6.86 22.87
N GLU A 18 1.91 -7.77 23.68
CA GLU A 18 3.36 -7.97 23.85
C GLU A 18 4.03 -8.56 22.60
N LEU A 19 3.42 -9.58 21.99
CA LEU A 19 3.88 -10.17 20.73
C LEU A 19 3.64 -9.23 19.55
N TRP A 20 2.59 -8.42 19.60
CA TRP A 20 2.28 -7.36 18.65
C TRP A 20 3.35 -6.28 18.64
N VAL A 21 3.82 -5.81 19.81
CA VAL A 21 4.93 -4.85 19.89
C VAL A 21 6.24 -5.45 19.34
N GLN A 22 6.51 -6.73 19.58
CA GLN A 22 7.68 -7.41 18.97
C GLN A 22 7.55 -7.54 17.46
N ARG A 23 6.34 -7.85 16.95
CA ARG A 23 6.06 -7.92 15.52
C ARG A 23 6.14 -6.56 14.86
N LEU A 24 5.50 -5.54 15.45
CA LEU A 24 5.56 -4.15 15.01
C LEU A 24 7.00 -3.67 14.91
N LYS A 25 7.89 -3.97 15.86
CA LYS A 25 9.31 -3.61 15.74
C LYS A 25 9.97 -4.17 14.49
N LYS A 26 9.64 -5.41 14.08
CA LYS A 26 10.14 -6.03 12.85
C LYS A 26 9.44 -5.46 11.61
N GLU A 27 8.13 -5.27 11.66
CA GLU A 27 7.39 -4.58 10.58
C GLU A 27 7.93 -3.18 10.37
N TYR A 28 8.25 -2.43 11.43
CA TYR A 28 8.94 -1.14 11.34
C TYR A 28 10.36 -1.28 10.80
N GLN A 29 11.10 -2.36 11.04
CA GLN A 29 12.42 -2.55 10.41
C GLN A 29 12.30 -2.82 8.91
N SER A 30 11.39 -3.68 8.49
CA SER A 30 11.13 -3.95 7.07
C SER A 30 10.45 -2.75 6.37
N LEU A 31 9.62 -2.00 7.11
CA LEU A 31 9.12 -0.72 6.63
C LEU A 31 10.27 0.27 6.54
N ILE A 32 11.13 0.44 7.55
CA ILE A 32 12.31 1.32 7.49
C ILE A 32 13.20 0.95 6.30
N TRP A 33 13.39 -0.34 5.99
CA TRP A 33 14.09 -0.76 4.77
C TRP A 33 13.36 -0.33 3.48
N TYR A 34 12.03 -0.44 3.43
CA TYR A 34 11.17 0.09 2.36
C TYR A 34 11.05 1.64 2.35
N VAL A 35 11.32 2.28 3.49
CA VAL A 35 11.05 3.70 3.82
C VAL A 35 12.34 4.51 3.81
N GLU A 36 13.51 3.90 3.89
CA GLU A 36 14.77 4.50 3.44
C GLU A 36 14.73 4.74 1.93
N ASN A 37 13.86 4.01 1.21
CA ASN A 37 13.36 4.34 -0.12
C ASN A 37 12.08 5.24 -0.16
N ASN A 38 11.37 5.52 0.96
CA ASN A 38 10.16 6.38 1.00
C ASN A 38 9.56 6.77 2.41
N LYS A 39 9.49 8.05 2.83
CA LYS A 39 9.36 8.48 4.27
C LYS A 39 7.96 9.05 4.65
N ASN A 40 7.33 8.89 5.83
CA ASN A 40 7.63 8.34 7.19
C ASN A 40 6.30 8.04 7.98
N SER A 41 6.29 7.43 9.20
CA SER A 41 5.05 7.19 10.02
C SER A 41 5.13 7.38 11.57
N ASN A 42 3.96 7.35 12.26
CA ASN A 42 3.73 7.89 13.63
C ASN A 42 3.27 6.85 14.72
N LYS A 43 3.12 7.31 15.98
CA LYS A 43 3.27 6.54 17.24
C LYS A 43 2.15 5.60 17.76
N VAL A 44 0.95 5.51 17.18
CA VAL A 44 -0.03 4.45 17.53
C VAL A 44 -0.58 3.86 16.23
N ALA A 45 -0.05 2.71 15.85
CA ALA A 45 0.06 2.28 14.46
C ALA A 45 -1.18 1.54 13.89
N THR A 46 -2.39 2.01 14.17
CA THR A 46 -3.62 1.48 13.53
C THR A 46 -3.97 2.22 12.25
N ARG A 47 -3.69 3.53 12.12
CA ARG A 47 -3.83 4.27 10.86
C ARG A 47 -2.48 4.71 10.33
N TRP A 48 -2.25 4.45 9.05
CA TRP A 48 -1.02 4.74 8.35
C TRP A 48 -1.30 5.70 7.20
N PHE A 49 -0.40 6.66 7.03
CA PHE A 49 -0.40 7.62 5.94
C PHE A 49 0.96 7.50 5.26
N GLY A 50 0.96 7.56 3.94
CA GLY A 50 2.17 7.51 3.13
C GLY A 50 2.01 8.31 1.85
N LYS A 51 3.11 8.43 1.12
CA LYS A 51 3.10 8.90 -0.26
C LYS A 51 3.60 7.78 -1.15
N CYS A 52 3.03 7.65 -2.34
CA CYS A 52 3.52 6.78 -3.38
C CYS A 52 3.66 7.59 -4.66
N TRP A 53 4.56 7.15 -5.54
CA TRP A 53 4.73 7.79 -6.83
C TRP A 53 4.77 6.77 -7.95
N TYR A 54 4.37 7.23 -9.13
CA TYR A 54 4.50 6.50 -10.37
C TYR A 54 5.10 7.42 -11.44
N ILE A 55 6.04 6.90 -12.24
CA ILE A 55 6.65 7.66 -13.34
C ILE A 55 5.99 7.22 -14.64
N HIS A 56 5.42 8.16 -15.38
CA HIS A 56 4.78 7.94 -16.67
C HIS A 56 5.23 9.05 -17.63
N ASP A 57 5.71 8.69 -18.82
CA ASP A 57 6.29 9.60 -19.81
C ASP A 57 7.36 10.55 -19.23
N LEU A 58 8.28 10.01 -18.42
CA LEU A 58 9.33 10.74 -17.69
C LEU A 58 8.84 11.77 -16.65
N LEU A 59 7.53 11.89 -16.44
CA LEU A 59 6.92 12.80 -15.46
C LEU A 59 6.52 12.04 -14.19
N LYS A 60 6.69 12.69 -13.04
CA LYS A 60 6.42 12.07 -11.73
C LYS A 60 5.01 12.39 -11.26
N CYS A 61 4.23 11.34 -10.97
CA CYS A 61 2.91 11.45 -10.36
C CYS A 61 3.02 11.06 -8.89
N ASP A 62 2.99 12.04 -7.98
CA ASP A 62 2.90 11.80 -6.53
C ASP A 62 1.44 11.72 -6.07
N PHE A 63 1.13 10.71 -5.27
CA PHE A 63 -0.18 10.45 -4.68
C PHE A 63 -0.07 10.25 -3.17
N ASP A 64 -0.99 10.86 -2.44
CA ASP A 64 -1.18 10.58 -1.02
C ASP A 64 -1.99 9.29 -0.85
N ASN A 65 -1.50 8.39 0.01
CA ASN A 65 -2.15 7.12 0.33
C ASN A 65 -2.37 6.98 1.84
N GLU A 66 -3.41 6.23 2.19
CA GLU A 66 -3.70 5.89 3.58
C GLU A 66 -4.25 4.46 3.69
N PHE A 67 -4.02 3.82 4.83
CA PHE A 67 -4.64 2.54 5.16
C PHE A 67 -4.83 2.38 6.66
N GLU A 68 -5.82 1.57 7.04
CA GLU A 68 -6.07 1.22 8.43
C GLU A 68 -5.83 -0.29 8.65
N ILE A 69 -5.08 -0.60 9.71
CA ILE A 69 -4.84 -1.95 10.19
C ILE A 69 -6.04 -2.37 11.04
N LEU A 70 -6.87 -3.24 10.46
CA LEU A 70 -8.00 -3.85 11.16
C LEU A 70 -7.55 -4.84 12.23
N ILE A 71 -8.42 -5.16 13.18
CA ILE A 71 -8.19 -6.19 14.21
C ILE A 71 -7.90 -7.56 13.56
N THR A 72 -8.48 -7.82 12.38
CA THR A 72 -8.28 -9.03 11.56
C THR A 72 -7.01 -9.01 10.70
N TYR A 73 -6.11 -8.05 10.89
CA TYR A 73 -4.80 -8.04 10.24
C TYR A 73 -4.03 -9.34 10.50
N LEU A 74 -3.30 -9.82 9.48
CA LEU A 74 -2.97 -11.24 9.19
C LEU A 74 -4.06 -11.91 8.37
N THR A 75 -5.21 -12.24 8.96
CA THR A 75 -6.30 -12.95 8.24
C THR A 75 -6.77 -12.17 7.01
N THR A 76 -6.86 -10.85 7.11
CA THR A 76 -7.21 -9.94 6.02
C THR A 76 -6.06 -8.97 5.75
N ALA A 77 -5.75 -8.75 4.47
CA ALA A 77 -4.79 -7.73 4.04
C ALA A 77 -5.34 -6.31 4.31
N PRO A 78 -4.49 -5.33 4.67
CA PRO A 78 -4.91 -3.92 4.76
C PRO A 78 -5.49 -3.41 3.44
N GLU A 79 -6.57 -2.62 3.52
CA GLU A 79 -7.14 -1.93 2.37
C GLU A 79 -6.43 -0.59 2.18
N ILE A 80 -5.65 -0.45 1.11
CA ILE A 80 -4.98 0.80 0.75
C ILE A 80 -5.96 1.70 -0.01
N ALA A 81 -6.12 2.94 0.45
CA ALA A 81 -6.85 3.99 -0.23
C ALA A 81 -5.90 5.03 -0.85
N VAL A 82 -6.27 5.52 -2.03
CA VAL A 82 -5.66 6.67 -2.71
C VAL A 82 -6.79 7.66 -3.01
N PRO A 83 -7.10 8.58 -2.09
CA PRO A 83 -8.27 9.46 -2.21
C PRO A 83 -8.27 10.33 -3.48
N GLU A 84 -7.09 10.70 -4.00
CA GLU A 84 -6.96 11.47 -5.25
C GLU A 84 -7.54 10.77 -6.50
N LEU A 85 -7.76 9.46 -6.43
CA LEU A 85 -8.22 8.62 -7.54
C LEU A 85 -9.67 8.12 -7.34
N ASP A 86 -10.33 8.49 -6.23
CA ASP A 86 -11.74 8.13 -5.98
C ASP A 86 -12.65 8.67 -7.10
N GLY A 87 -13.56 7.82 -7.56
CA GLY A 87 -14.47 8.14 -8.68
C GLY A 87 -13.81 8.30 -10.07
N LYS A 88 -12.47 8.30 -10.19
CA LYS A 88 -11.77 8.45 -11.49
C LYS A 88 -11.62 7.13 -12.25
N THR A 89 -11.50 6.01 -11.55
CA THR A 89 -11.46 4.65 -12.13
C THR A 89 -12.56 3.75 -11.58
N ALA A 90 -13.14 2.90 -12.45
CA ALA A 90 -14.09 1.85 -12.07
C ALA A 90 -13.47 0.70 -11.26
N LYS A 91 -12.13 0.65 -11.12
CA LYS A 91 -11.40 -0.37 -10.35
C LYS A 91 -10.99 0.10 -8.95
N MET A 92 -11.59 1.18 -8.46
CA MET A 92 -11.58 1.55 -7.05
C MET A 92 -12.96 1.41 -6.42
N TYR A 93 -12.97 1.00 -5.17
CA TYR A 93 -14.14 1.10 -4.31
C TYR A 93 -14.26 2.52 -3.74
N ARG A 94 -15.48 2.88 -3.34
CA ARG A 94 -15.83 4.19 -2.76
C ARG A 94 -14.84 4.63 -1.67
N GLY A 95 -14.38 5.87 -1.74
CA GLY A 95 -13.35 6.42 -0.85
C GLY A 95 -11.93 6.13 -1.34
N GLY A 96 -11.73 5.90 -2.64
CA GLY A 96 -10.42 5.70 -3.26
C GLY A 96 -9.75 4.37 -2.88
N LYS A 97 -10.50 3.44 -2.26
CA LYS A 97 -9.98 2.14 -1.85
C LYS A 97 -9.63 1.30 -3.06
N ILE A 98 -8.39 0.86 -3.15
CA ILE A 98 -7.91 0.04 -4.26
C ILE A 98 -8.62 -1.32 -4.20
N CYS A 99 -9.30 -1.70 -5.30
CA CYS A 99 -9.82 -3.05 -5.44
C CYS A 99 -8.62 -4.02 -5.52
N PRO A 100 -8.43 -4.98 -4.59
CA PRO A 100 -7.38 -5.99 -4.76
C PRO A 100 -7.68 -6.85 -5.99
N MET A 101 -6.66 -7.33 -6.70
CA MET A 101 -6.90 -8.38 -7.70
C MET A 101 -7.39 -9.66 -6.99
N ASP A 102 -8.27 -10.44 -7.60
CA ASP A 102 -8.85 -11.64 -6.96
C ASP A 102 -7.76 -12.63 -6.49
N HIS A 103 -6.70 -12.78 -7.28
CA HIS A 103 -5.53 -13.58 -6.93
C HIS A 103 -4.75 -13.06 -5.71
N PHE A 104 -4.81 -11.76 -5.39
CA PHE A 104 -4.09 -11.19 -4.24
C PHE A 104 -4.62 -11.73 -2.91
N LYS A 105 -5.95 -11.92 -2.76
CA LYS A 105 -6.53 -12.52 -1.55
C LYS A 105 -6.03 -13.95 -1.33
N SER A 106 -5.97 -14.75 -2.38
CA SER A 106 -5.43 -16.13 -2.31
C SER A 106 -3.91 -16.15 -2.09
N LEU A 107 -3.16 -15.22 -2.68
CA LEU A 107 -1.72 -15.10 -2.48
C LEU A 107 -1.39 -14.68 -1.04
N TRP A 108 -2.16 -13.74 -0.49
CA TRP A 108 -2.06 -13.30 0.90
C TRP A 108 -2.31 -14.47 1.86
N ALA A 109 -3.44 -15.16 1.73
CA ALA A 109 -3.82 -16.29 2.59
C ALA A 109 -2.75 -17.40 2.66
N ARG A 110 -2.04 -17.67 1.56
CA ARG A 110 -0.98 -18.69 1.47
C ARG A 110 0.35 -18.29 2.10
N ASN A 111 0.58 -16.99 2.31
CA ASN A 111 1.87 -16.46 2.76
C ASN A 111 1.84 -15.79 4.13
N ILE A 112 0.69 -15.76 4.82
CA ILE A 112 0.65 -15.45 6.26
C ILE A 112 1.50 -16.50 7.03
N PRO A 113 2.31 -16.12 8.04
CA PRO A 113 2.56 -14.78 8.57
C PRO A 113 3.81 -14.09 7.96
N LYS A 114 4.33 -14.58 6.84
CA LYS A 114 5.54 -14.05 6.19
C LYS A 114 5.33 -12.67 5.59
N PHE A 115 4.13 -12.41 5.07
CA PHE A 115 3.75 -11.13 4.49
C PHE A 115 3.56 -10.03 5.56
N GLU A 116 3.97 -8.82 5.20
CA GLU A 116 4.05 -7.63 6.05
C GLU A 116 3.35 -6.44 5.41
N LEU A 117 3.31 -5.27 6.06
CA LEU A 117 2.78 -4.01 5.52
C LEU A 117 3.41 -3.54 4.20
N ALA A 118 4.65 -3.93 3.91
CA ALA A 118 5.29 -3.63 2.62
C ALA A 118 4.72 -4.47 1.45
N HIS A 119 4.17 -5.66 1.73
CA HIS A 119 3.68 -6.57 0.69
C HIS A 119 2.39 -6.08 -0.02
N PRO A 120 1.36 -5.54 0.65
CA PRO A 120 0.22 -4.89 0.00
C PRO A 120 0.62 -3.67 -0.84
N MET A 121 1.65 -2.93 -0.41
CA MET A 121 2.19 -1.80 -1.17
C MET A 121 2.85 -2.28 -2.47
N ALA A 122 3.72 -3.29 -2.38
CA ALA A 122 4.46 -3.82 -3.54
C ALA A 122 3.59 -4.66 -4.50
N LEU A 123 2.65 -5.46 -4.00
CA LEU A 123 1.87 -6.42 -4.79
C LEU A 123 0.42 -5.98 -5.08
N GLY A 124 -0.11 -5.02 -4.32
CA GLY A 124 -1.44 -4.44 -4.52
C GLY A 124 -1.38 -3.07 -5.19
N LEU A 125 -0.79 -2.09 -4.50
CA LEU A 125 -0.73 -0.69 -4.94
C LEU A 125 0.13 -0.49 -6.21
N GLY A 126 1.35 -1.02 -6.23
CA GLY A 126 2.29 -0.86 -7.36
C GLY A 126 1.70 -1.31 -8.72
N PRO A 127 1.26 -2.58 -8.85
CA PRO A 127 0.64 -3.09 -10.09
C PRO A 127 -0.65 -2.37 -10.47
N ARG A 128 -1.40 -1.84 -9.49
CA ARG A 128 -2.61 -1.03 -9.76
C ARG A 128 -2.24 0.33 -10.33
N LEU A 129 -1.28 1.06 -9.75
CA LEU A 129 -0.81 2.32 -10.34
C LEU A 129 -0.28 2.12 -11.77
N ALA A 130 0.44 1.03 -12.02
CA ALA A 130 0.97 0.72 -13.35
C ALA A 130 -0.10 0.46 -14.43
N VAL A 131 -1.33 0.11 -14.05
CA VAL A 131 -2.45 -0.11 -14.99
C VAL A 131 -3.40 1.08 -15.04
N GLU A 132 -3.71 1.67 -13.90
CA GLU A 132 -4.71 2.74 -13.82
C GLU A 132 -4.15 4.11 -14.23
N ILE A 133 -2.90 4.46 -13.89
CA ILE A 133 -2.36 5.79 -14.20
C ILE A 133 -2.24 6.05 -15.72
N PRO A 134 -1.74 5.12 -16.57
CA PRO A 134 -1.74 5.31 -18.02
C PRO A 134 -3.14 5.52 -18.60
N ASP A 135 -4.12 4.71 -18.17
CA ASP A 135 -5.51 4.76 -18.63
C ASP A 135 -6.20 6.08 -18.24
N LEU A 136 -5.97 6.57 -17.02
CA LEU A 136 -6.50 7.84 -16.54
C LEU A 136 -5.90 9.06 -17.25
N ILE A 137 -4.60 9.00 -17.59
CA ILE A 137 -3.92 10.02 -18.40
C ILE A 137 -4.48 10.01 -19.83
N GLN A 138 -4.59 8.82 -20.45
CA GLN A 138 -5.12 8.67 -21.81
C GLN A 138 -6.57 9.15 -21.94
N LYS A 139 -7.39 8.97 -20.91
CA LYS A 139 -8.78 9.48 -20.85
C LYS A 139 -8.88 10.97 -20.49
N GLY A 140 -7.77 11.63 -20.14
CA GLY A 140 -7.75 13.04 -19.71
C GLY A 140 -8.40 13.30 -18.34
N VAL A 141 -8.73 12.25 -17.58
CA VAL A 141 -9.37 12.34 -16.24
C VAL A 141 -8.32 12.62 -15.15
N PHE A 142 -7.04 12.35 -15.45
CA PHE A 142 -5.90 12.73 -14.63
C PHE A 142 -4.86 13.46 -15.48
N GLN A 143 -4.25 14.50 -14.93
CA GLN A 143 -3.11 15.18 -15.54
C GLN A 143 -1.94 15.23 -14.57
N HIS A 144 -0.72 15.15 -15.11
CA HIS A 144 0.51 15.31 -14.33
C HIS A 144 0.52 16.66 -13.62
N LYS A 145 0.76 16.67 -12.30
CA LYS A 145 0.85 17.90 -11.49
C LYS A 145 1.88 18.89 -12.06
N GLU A 146 2.93 18.39 -12.70
CA GLU A 146 3.99 19.18 -13.37
C GLU A 146 3.51 19.90 -14.65
N LYS A 147 2.52 19.36 -15.38
CA LYS A 147 1.97 19.98 -16.61
C LYS A 147 0.98 21.12 -16.32
N CYS A 148 0.50 21.25 -15.09
CA CYS A 148 -0.50 22.27 -14.72
C CYS A 148 0.11 23.66 -14.43
N ASN A 149 1.44 23.81 -14.57
CA ASN A 149 2.22 25.02 -14.27
C ASN A 149 2.84 25.68 -15.53
N GLN A 150 2.29 25.42 -16.72
CA GLN A 150 2.64 26.09 -17.98
C GLN A 150 1.41 26.68 -18.66
#